data_AF-A0AAN7VBR3-F1
#
_entry.id   AF-A0AAN7VBR3-F1
#
_cell.length_a   1.000
_cell.length_b   1.000
_cell.length_c   1.000
_cell.angle_alpha   90.00
_cell.angle_beta   90.00
_cell.angle_gamma   90.00
#
_symmetry.space_group_name_H-M   'P 1'
#
loop_
_entity.id
_entity.type
_entity.pdbx_description
1 polymer ?
#
loop_
_entity_poly.entity_id
_entity_poly.type
_entity_poly.pdbx_seq_one_letter_code
_entity_poly.pdbx_strand_id
1 'polypeptide(L)'
;MEFKFDVSDIFPSSIVEVNPSLIPPGFAGDRRGLSNVVAKVAEVVNAMGDASAAAQGLSNPITSAERLRKADQTVYLLVDRDAKGGKGVVTGMLKTGKKSLYVFDRDGQHHHVSPPCVLDFYVHESRQRTGLGKQLFEHMLKKENVEPIKLAIDRPSDKLLSFMDKHYGLQTPMRQMNNYVVFDGFFPELQSDVNGVAMENEIKQPANGLQTYTGPLGRYGAPRPPCSMGQIIHNQTSIQSNESAGPQIASQ
;
A
#
# COMPACT_ATOMS: atom_id res chain seq x y z
N MET A 1 20.27 -15.78 -7.73
CA MET A 1 20.88 -14.86 -8.72
C MET A 1 22.37 -14.78 -8.47
N GLU A 2 23.16 -14.96 -9.53
CA GLU A 2 24.62 -14.88 -9.53
C GLU A 2 25.05 -13.56 -10.18
N PHE A 3 26.16 -12.98 -9.72
CA PHE A 3 26.69 -11.71 -10.22
C PHE A 3 28.15 -11.86 -10.60
N LYS A 4 28.68 -10.92 -11.39
CA LYS A 4 30.08 -10.92 -11.85
C LYS A 4 31.08 -10.50 -10.76
N PHE A 5 30.62 -10.37 -9.53
CA PHE A 5 31.38 -9.99 -8.34
C PHE A 5 30.91 -10.83 -7.16
N ASP A 6 31.75 -10.90 -6.14
CA ASP A 6 31.44 -11.65 -4.93
C ASP A 6 30.42 -10.87 -4.09
N VAL A 7 29.26 -11.49 -3.89
CA VAL A 7 28.10 -10.92 -3.19
C VAL A 7 28.38 -10.87 -1.69
N SER A 8 29.06 -11.91 -1.18
CA SER A 8 29.46 -12.05 0.23
C SER A 8 30.37 -10.92 0.73
N ASP A 9 31.14 -10.27 -0.17
CA ASP A 9 32.01 -9.14 0.17
C ASP A 9 31.22 -7.84 0.37
N ILE A 10 30.09 -7.70 -0.33
CA ILE A 10 29.24 -6.51 -0.28
C ILE A 10 28.22 -6.62 0.85
N PHE A 11 27.73 -7.84 1.08
CA PHE A 11 26.66 -8.14 2.00
C PHE A 11 27.17 -9.05 3.12
N PRO A 12 27.54 -8.48 4.29
CA PRO A 12 28.14 -9.24 5.38
C PRO A 12 27.14 -10.12 6.14
N SER A 13 25.84 -9.94 5.91
CA SER A 13 24.76 -10.60 6.63
C SER A 13 23.87 -11.40 5.67
N SER A 14 23.21 -12.44 6.18
CA SER A 14 22.27 -13.25 5.38
C SER A 14 21.02 -12.47 4.97
N ILE A 15 20.60 -11.48 5.77
CA ILE A 15 19.55 -10.53 5.39
C ILE A 15 20.16 -9.14 5.43
N VAL A 16 20.01 -8.39 4.34
CA VAL A 16 20.55 -7.04 4.20
C VAL A 16 19.44 -6.05 3.90
N GLU A 17 19.40 -4.98 4.68
CA GLU A 17 18.53 -3.83 4.48
C GLU A 17 19.18 -2.85 3.50
N VAL A 18 18.48 -2.54 2.42
CA VAL A 18 18.89 -1.57 1.40
C VAL A 18 17.91 -0.41 1.39
N ASN A 19 18.40 0.73 1.85
CA ASN A 19 17.66 2.00 1.91
C ASN A 19 17.82 2.80 0.62
N PRO A 20 17.14 3.96 0.47
CA PRO A 20 17.26 4.80 -0.73
C PRO A 20 18.68 5.27 -1.06
N SER A 21 19.61 5.25 -0.08
CA SER A 21 21.02 5.56 -0.31
C SER A 21 21.78 4.46 -1.09
N LEU A 22 21.26 3.23 -1.12
CA LEU A 22 21.90 2.02 -1.66
C LEU A 22 23.28 1.71 -1.07
N ILE A 23 23.59 2.27 0.09
CA ILE A 23 24.83 2.01 0.82
C ILE A 23 24.58 0.78 1.69
N PRO A 24 25.35 -0.31 1.54
CA PRO A 24 25.15 -1.50 2.36
C PRO A 24 25.53 -1.20 3.82
N PRO A 25 24.89 -1.89 4.79
CA PRO A 25 25.20 -1.71 6.20
C PRO A 25 26.68 -2.00 6.50
N GLY A 26 27.32 -1.12 7.29
CA GLY A 26 28.70 -1.31 7.72
C GLY A 26 29.77 -0.93 6.69
N PHE A 27 29.42 -0.27 5.59
CA PHE A 27 30.41 0.24 4.64
C PHE A 27 31.33 1.28 5.31
N ALA A 28 32.65 1.04 5.30
CA ALA A 28 33.67 1.90 5.88
C ALA A 28 34.85 2.17 4.91
N GLY A 29 34.54 2.47 3.65
CA GLY A 29 35.53 2.72 2.60
C GLY A 29 35.64 4.18 2.15
N ASP A 30 36.54 4.44 1.19
CA ASP A 30 36.74 5.74 0.58
C ASP A 30 35.65 6.08 -0.46
N ARG A 31 35.65 7.31 -0.97
CA ARG A 31 34.62 7.79 -1.92
C ARG A 31 34.55 6.95 -3.20
N ARG A 32 35.69 6.44 -3.70
CA ARG A 32 35.72 5.60 -4.91
C ARG A 32 35.16 4.21 -4.61
N GLY A 33 35.52 3.61 -3.47
CA GLY A 33 34.93 2.38 -2.99
C GLY A 33 33.41 2.49 -2.84
N LEU A 34 32.92 3.62 -2.30
CA LEU A 34 31.50 3.85 -2.11
C LEU A 34 30.74 3.85 -3.43
N SER A 35 31.22 4.59 -4.43
CA SER A 35 30.58 4.65 -5.75
C SER A 35 30.51 3.27 -6.41
N ASN A 36 31.58 2.48 -6.29
CA ASN A 36 31.63 1.13 -6.85
C ASN A 36 30.63 0.20 -6.14
N VAL A 37 30.61 0.23 -4.80
CA VAL A 37 29.69 -0.57 -3.99
C VAL A 37 28.24 -0.21 -4.27
N VAL A 38 27.90 1.08 -4.32
CA VAL A 38 26.55 1.54 -4.66
C VAL A 38 26.12 1.08 -6.06
N ALA A 39 27.04 1.07 -7.04
CA ALA A 39 26.76 0.56 -8.38
C ALA A 39 26.44 -0.95 -8.35
N LYS A 40 27.20 -1.74 -7.60
CA LYS A 40 26.95 -3.18 -7.44
C LYS A 40 25.65 -3.48 -6.69
N VAL A 41 25.33 -2.74 -5.62
CA VAL A 41 24.04 -2.86 -4.92
C VAL A 41 22.88 -2.52 -5.87
N ALA A 42 23.03 -1.47 -6.68
CA ALA A 42 22.04 -1.10 -7.68
C ALA A 42 21.83 -2.21 -8.73
N GLU A 43 22.90 -2.85 -9.20
CA GLU A 43 22.84 -4.00 -10.11
C GLU A 43 22.04 -5.16 -9.49
N VAL A 44 22.29 -5.46 -8.22
CA VAL A 44 21.55 -6.51 -7.49
C VAL A 44 20.06 -6.19 -7.38
N VAL A 45 19.71 -4.96 -6.94
CA VAL A 45 18.32 -4.54 -6.80
C VAL A 45 17.59 -4.58 -8.14
N ASN A 46 18.24 -4.13 -9.22
CA ASN A 46 17.66 -4.16 -10.56
C ASN A 46 17.42 -5.60 -11.02
N ALA A 47 18.41 -6.49 -10.92
CA ALA A 47 18.27 -7.89 -11.33
C ALA A 47 17.18 -8.62 -10.53
N MET A 48 17.07 -8.37 -9.22
CA MET A 48 16.00 -8.94 -8.39
C MET A 48 14.62 -8.35 -8.74
N GLY A 49 14.57 -7.06 -9.08
CA GLY A 49 13.37 -6.39 -9.56
C GLY A 49 12.87 -6.94 -10.90
N ASP A 50 13.77 -7.17 -11.86
CA ASP A 50 13.47 -7.77 -13.16
C ASP A 50 12.98 -9.21 -13.00
N ALA A 51 13.64 -10.00 -12.15
CA ALA A 51 13.21 -11.36 -11.84
C ALA A 51 11.82 -11.40 -11.18
N SER A 52 11.56 -10.49 -10.24
CA SER A 52 10.24 -10.35 -9.62
C SER A 52 9.16 -9.97 -10.66
N ALA A 53 9.47 -9.05 -11.56
CA ALA A 53 8.57 -8.62 -12.62
C ALA A 53 8.20 -9.78 -13.56
N ALA A 54 9.21 -10.54 -13.99
CA ALA A 54 9.01 -11.72 -14.83
C ALA A 54 8.13 -12.77 -14.14
N ALA A 55 8.37 -13.06 -12.86
CA ALA A 55 7.59 -14.02 -12.08
C ALA A 55 6.14 -13.58 -11.85
N GLN A 56 5.87 -12.27 -11.84
CA GLN A 56 4.53 -11.69 -11.72
C GLN A 56 3.85 -11.42 -13.07
N GLY A 57 4.54 -11.65 -14.20
CA GLY A 57 4.01 -11.36 -15.53
C GLY A 57 3.88 -9.86 -15.84
N LEU A 58 4.67 -9.00 -15.17
CA LEU A 58 4.67 -7.56 -15.39
C LEU A 58 5.55 -7.19 -16.58
N SER A 59 5.12 -6.21 -17.38
CA SER A 59 5.90 -5.70 -18.51
C SER A 59 7.12 -4.89 -18.09
N ASN A 60 7.05 -4.24 -16.93
CA ASN A 60 8.13 -3.41 -16.38
C ASN A 60 8.30 -3.72 -14.90
N PRO A 61 9.55 -3.70 -14.39
CA PRO A 61 9.80 -3.91 -12.97
C PRO A 61 9.23 -2.79 -12.11
N ILE A 62 8.58 -3.17 -11.02
CA ILE A 62 8.08 -2.25 -9.99
C ILE A 62 9.16 -1.89 -8.95
N THR A 63 10.26 -2.63 -8.95
CA THR A 63 11.41 -2.42 -8.07
C THR A 63 12.65 -2.20 -8.92
N SER A 64 13.31 -1.05 -8.71
CA SER A 64 14.61 -0.76 -9.31
C SER A 64 15.37 0.18 -8.40
N ALA A 65 16.70 0.22 -8.55
CA ALA A 65 17.57 1.12 -7.81
C ALA A 65 17.22 2.60 -8.05
N GLU A 66 16.70 2.94 -9.23
CA GLU A 66 16.25 4.30 -9.54
C GLU A 66 14.96 4.65 -8.80
N ARG A 67 13.97 3.75 -8.80
CA ARG A 67 12.70 3.95 -8.08
C ARG A 67 12.93 4.01 -6.57
N LEU A 68 13.82 3.16 -6.06
CA LEU A 68 14.18 3.11 -4.64
C LEU A 68 14.82 4.42 -4.16
N ARG A 69 15.70 5.05 -4.95
CA ARG A 69 16.29 6.36 -4.59
C ARG A 69 15.28 7.50 -4.47
N LYS A 70 14.14 7.38 -5.16
CA LYS A 70 13.09 8.42 -5.22
C LYS A 70 11.96 8.20 -4.21
N ALA A 71 11.95 7.07 -3.52
CA ALA A 71 10.86 6.68 -2.63
C ALA A 71 11.40 6.37 -1.23
N ASP A 72 10.61 6.70 -0.21
CA ASP A 72 10.89 6.27 1.17
C ASP A 72 10.47 4.81 1.34
N GLN A 73 11.31 3.91 0.84
CA GLN A 73 11.10 2.46 0.78
C GLN A 73 12.37 1.74 1.20
N THR A 74 12.19 0.54 1.76
CA THR A 74 13.29 -0.33 2.15
C THR A 74 13.19 -1.64 1.39
N VAL A 75 14.32 -2.15 0.92
CA VAL A 75 14.42 -3.47 0.29
C VAL A 75 15.25 -4.38 1.18
N TYR A 76 14.66 -5.47 1.65
CA TYR A 76 15.35 -6.55 2.36
C TYR A 76 15.79 -7.60 1.35
N LEU A 77 17.10 -7.81 1.22
CA LEU A 77 17.69 -8.84 0.37
C LEU A 77 18.06 -10.06 1.20
N LEU A 78 17.75 -11.25 0.70
CA LEU A 78 18.16 -12.52 1.29
C LEU A 78 19.36 -13.09 0.53
N VAL A 79 20.47 -13.29 1.24
CA VAL A 79 21.76 -13.71 0.70
C VAL A 79 22.17 -15.05 1.31
N ASP A 80 22.40 -16.03 0.45
CA ASP A 80 23.01 -17.31 0.78
C ASP A 80 24.51 -17.18 0.54
N ARG A 81 25.29 -16.93 1.60
CA ARG A 81 26.71 -16.56 1.53
C ARG A 81 27.64 -17.73 1.22
N ASP A 82 27.26 -18.93 1.67
CA ASP A 82 28.08 -20.14 1.52
C ASP A 82 27.97 -20.75 0.11
N ALA A 83 26.95 -20.34 -0.64
CA ALA A 83 26.77 -20.75 -2.03
C ALA A 83 27.98 -20.37 -2.91
N LYS A 84 28.20 -21.21 -3.94
CA LYS A 84 29.22 -20.99 -4.99
C LYS A 84 30.64 -20.80 -4.45
N GLY A 85 31.01 -21.59 -3.44
CA GLY A 85 32.35 -21.55 -2.86
C GLY A 85 32.62 -20.27 -2.07
N GLY A 86 31.61 -19.75 -1.37
CA GLY A 86 31.72 -18.56 -0.51
C GLY A 86 31.47 -17.23 -1.23
N LYS A 87 31.25 -17.23 -2.55
CA LYS A 87 30.98 -16.01 -3.33
C LYS A 87 29.61 -15.40 -3.03
N GLY A 88 28.68 -16.22 -2.55
CA GLY A 88 27.35 -15.81 -2.17
C GLY A 88 26.39 -15.65 -3.36
N VAL A 89 25.11 -15.90 -3.12
CA VAL A 89 24.03 -15.69 -4.09
C VAL A 89 22.84 -14.99 -3.45
N VAL A 90 22.17 -14.12 -4.20
CA VAL A 90 20.93 -13.48 -3.73
C VAL A 90 19.76 -14.38 -4.10
N THR A 91 18.94 -14.74 -3.10
CA THR A 91 17.87 -15.74 -3.21
C THR A 91 16.47 -15.16 -3.05
N GLY A 92 16.33 -13.96 -2.50
CA GLY A 92 15.03 -13.32 -2.31
C GLY A 92 15.13 -11.82 -2.05
N MET A 93 13.99 -11.16 -2.18
CA MET A 93 13.80 -9.71 -2.04
C MET A 93 12.41 -9.44 -1.46
N LEU A 94 12.33 -8.55 -0.48
CA LEU A 94 11.07 -8.02 0.08
C LEU A 94 11.19 -6.50 0.13
N LYS A 95 10.26 -5.78 -0.52
CA LYS A 95 10.21 -4.32 -0.53
C LYS A 95 9.04 -3.84 0.32
N THR A 96 9.31 -2.92 1.23
CA THR A 96 8.30 -2.28 2.07
C THR A 96 8.39 -0.76 2.02
N GLY A 97 7.35 -0.09 2.50
CA GLY A 97 7.35 1.35 2.72
C GLY A 97 5.99 1.85 3.18
N LYS A 98 5.95 3.03 3.80
CA LYS A 98 4.68 3.63 4.24
C LYS A 98 3.93 4.23 3.04
N LYS A 99 2.61 4.05 3.01
CA LYS A 99 1.75 4.65 1.99
C LYS A 99 0.53 5.28 2.64
N SER A 100 0.18 6.47 2.19
CA SER A 100 -1.06 7.15 2.55
C SER A 100 -2.20 6.52 1.74
N LEU A 101 -3.11 5.79 2.39
CA LEU A 101 -4.16 5.00 1.77
C LEU A 101 -5.53 5.41 2.30
N TYR A 102 -6.50 5.47 1.39
CA TYR A 102 -7.92 5.47 1.73
C TYR A 102 -8.43 4.04 1.59
N VAL A 103 -8.93 3.47 2.69
CA VAL A 103 -9.43 2.10 2.76
C VAL A 103 -10.79 2.08 3.45
N PHE A 104 -11.57 1.03 3.24
CA PHE A 104 -12.87 0.84 3.88
C PHE A 104 -12.92 -0.48 4.62
N ASP A 105 -13.59 -0.46 5.78
CA ASP A 105 -13.85 -1.66 6.58
C ASP A 105 -15.08 -2.44 6.06
N ARG A 106 -15.47 -3.50 6.77
CA ARG A 106 -16.61 -4.35 6.36
C ARG A 106 -17.96 -3.65 6.47
N ASP A 107 -18.05 -2.64 7.35
CA ASP A 107 -19.25 -1.82 7.52
C ASP A 107 -19.32 -0.69 6.46
N GLY A 108 -18.30 -0.58 5.61
CA GLY A 108 -18.20 0.41 4.56
C GLY A 108 -17.71 1.78 5.05
N GLN A 109 -17.26 1.88 6.31
CA GLN A 109 -16.69 3.13 6.83
C GLN A 109 -15.30 3.35 6.24
N HIS A 110 -15.05 4.58 5.80
CA HIS A 110 -13.79 4.98 5.18
C HIS A 110 -12.77 5.46 6.21
N HIS A 111 -11.54 5.00 6.06
CA HIS A 111 -10.39 5.35 6.91
C HIS A 111 -9.26 5.88 6.04
N HIS A 112 -8.69 7.03 6.43
CA HIS A 112 -7.46 7.56 5.85
C HIS A 112 -6.29 7.24 6.79
N VAL A 113 -5.38 6.38 6.34
CA VAL A 113 -4.31 5.81 7.17
C VAL A 113 -2.98 5.84 6.43
N SER A 114 -1.86 5.73 7.17
CA SER A 114 -0.52 5.63 6.61
C SER A 114 0.21 4.35 7.09
N PRO A 115 -0.28 3.15 6.72
CA PRO A 115 0.29 1.89 7.18
C PRO A 115 1.63 1.57 6.52
N PRO A 116 2.47 0.73 7.17
CA PRO A 116 3.52 0.00 6.48
C PRO A 116 2.90 -0.94 5.44
N CYS A 117 3.47 -0.93 4.24
CA CYS A 117 2.96 -1.71 3.11
C CYS A 117 4.00 -2.69 2.59
N VAL A 118 3.54 -3.87 2.18
CA VAL A 118 4.32 -4.81 1.35
C VAL A 118 4.09 -4.44 -0.12
N LEU A 119 5.16 -4.10 -0.82
CA LEU A 119 5.11 -3.47 -2.15
C LEU A 119 5.72 -4.31 -3.27
N ASP A 120 6.57 -5.27 -2.93
CA ASP A 120 7.10 -6.29 -3.83
C ASP A 120 7.67 -7.43 -2.98
N PHE A 121 7.44 -8.67 -3.36
CA PHE A 121 7.96 -9.82 -2.61
C PHE A 121 8.25 -10.99 -3.52
N TYR A 122 9.51 -11.40 -3.53
CA TYR A 122 10.02 -12.40 -4.45
C TYR A 122 11.06 -13.29 -3.79
N VAL A 123 10.94 -14.59 -4.05
CA VAL A 123 11.97 -15.59 -3.76
C VAL A 123 12.22 -16.33 -5.05
N HIS A 124 13.50 -16.50 -5.40
CA HIS A 124 13.93 -17.17 -6.62
C HIS A 124 13.26 -18.54 -6.74
N GLU A 125 12.81 -18.89 -7.95
CA GLU A 125 11.91 -20.02 -8.22
C GLU A 125 12.48 -21.34 -7.69
N SER A 126 13.78 -21.58 -7.90
CA SER A 126 14.49 -22.78 -7.42
C SER A 126 14.59 -22.91 -5.90
N ARG A 127 14.21 -21.86 -5.15
CA ARG A 127 14.27 -21.80 -3.69
C ARG A 127 12.90 -21.53 -3.05
N GLN A 128 11.82 -21.45 -3.84
CA GLN A 128 10.48 -21.27 -3.31
C GLN A 128 10.06 -22.48 -2.45
N ARG A 129 9.17 -22.24 -1.47
CA ARG A 129 8.63 -23.26 -0.55
C ARG A 129 9.65 -23.94 0.37
N THR A 130 10.83 -23.35 0.57
CA THR A 130 11.88 -23.85 1.49
C THR A 130 11.95 -23.10 2.82
N GLY A 131 11.01 -22.18 3.08
CA GLY A 131 10.95 -21.38 4.31
C GLY A 131 11.65 -20.01 4.24
N LEU A 132 12.46 -19.76 3.20
CA LEU A 132 13.18 -18.50 3.00
C LEU A 132 12.26 -17.26 2.98
N GLY A 133 11.08 -17.38 2.36
CA GLY A 133 10.10 -16.30 2.36
C GLY A 133 9.62 -15.93 3.76
N LYS A 134 9.38 -16.92 4.62
CA LYS A 134 9.01 -16.69 6.04
C LYS A 134 10.16 -16.03 6.78
N GLN A 135 11.38 -16.54 6.61
CA GLN A 135 12.58 -15.97 7.25
C GLN A 135 12.74 -14.47 6.92
N LEU A 136 12.59 -14.10 5.64
CA LEU A 136 12.70 -12.71 5.20
C LEU A 136 11.58 -11.83 5.77
N PHE A 137 10.35 -12.34 5.77
CA PHE A 137 9.18 -11.61 6.26
C PHE A 137 9.22 -11.40 7.78
N GLU A 138 9.59 -12.42 8.55
CA GLU A 138 9.76 -12.34 10.01
C GLU A 138 10.84 -11.33 10.41
N HIS A 139 11.95 -11.30 9.65
CA HIS A 139 12.99 -10.30 9.85
C HIS A 139 12.45 -8.87 9.68
N MET A 140 11.68 -8.65 8.60
CA MET A 140 11.03 -7.36 8.35
C MET A 140 10.04 -6.98 9.46
N LEU A 141 9.16 -7.90 9.88
CA LEU A 141 8.20 -7.65 10.97
C LEU A 141 8.90 -7.24 12.27
N LYS A 142 9.96 -7.96 12.64
CA LYS A 142 10.77 -7.64 13.83
C LYS A 142 11.46 -6.29 13.71
N LYS A 143 12.00 -5.97 12.53
CA LYS A 143 12.74 -4.73 12.29
C LYS A 143 11.82 -3.51 12.29
N GLU A 144 10.66 -3.61 11.65
CA GLU A 144 9.66 -2.54 11.57
C GLU A 144 8.76 -2.47 12.81
N ASN A 145 8.86 -3.46 13.71
CA ASN A 145 8.05 -3.60 14.92
C ASN A 145 6.55 -3.50 14.62
N VAL A 146 6.09 -4.30 13.66
CA VAL A 146 4.71 -4.31 13.18
C VAL A 146 4.14 -5.72 13.21
N GLU A 147 2.86 -5.83 13.53
CA GLU A 147 2.12 -7.08 13.42
C GLU A 147 1.68 -7.34 11.97
N PRO A 148 1.67 -8.60 11.49
CA PRO A 148 1.27 -8.93 10.13
C PRO A 148 -0.11 -8.37 9.73
N ILE A 149 -1.04 -8.35 10.67
CA ILE A 149 -2.43 -7.89 10.48
C ILE A 149 -2.54 -6.39 10.21
N LYS A 150 -1.52 -5.60 10.61
CA LYS A 150 -1.46 -4.14 10.41
C LYS A 150 -0.77 -3.75 9.10
N LEU A 151 -0.37 -4.72 8.27
CA LEU A 151 0.20 -4.47 6.96
C LEU A 151 -0.88 -4.30 5.90
N ALA A 152 -0.67 -3.37 4.98
CA ALA A 152 -1.39 -3.33 3.71
C ALA A 152 -0.53 -3.96 2.60
N ILE A 153 -1.13 -4.74 1.70
CA ILE A 153 -0.39 -5.44 0.64
C ILE A 153 -0.83 -4.91 -0.72
N ASP A 154 0.11 -4.39 -1.51
CA ASP A 154 -0.16 -3.87 -2.86
C ASP A 154 -0.29 -5.05 -3.84
N ARG A 155 -1.49 -5.23 -4.42
CA ARG A 155 -1.78 -6.23 -5.47
C ARG A 155 -1.18 -7.62 -5.19
N PRO A 156 -1.52 -8.27 -4.06
CA PRO A 156 -0.93 -9.57 -3.72
C PRO A 156 -1.28 -10.64 -4.76
N SER A 157 -0.29 -11.47 -5.07
CA SER A 157 -0.51 -12.73 -5.80
C SER A 157 -1.21 -13.77 -4.92
N ASP A 158 -1.83 -14.77 -5.53
CA ASP A 158 -2.47 -15.87 -4.79
C ASP A 158 -1.47 -16.65 -3.92
N LYS A 159 -0.20 -16.74 -4.38
CA LYS A 159 0.90 -17.32 -3.59
C LYS A 159 1.15 -16.52 -2.32
N LEU A 160 1.11 -15.18 -2.40
CA LEU A 160 1.29 -14.31 -1.24
C LEU A 160 0.08 -14.38 -0.30
N LEU A 161 -1.15 -14.37 -0.81
CA LEU A 161 -2.34 -14.57 0.04
C LEU A 161 -2.30 -15.91 0.79
N SER A 162 -1.96 -17.00 0.09
CA SER A 162 -1.79 -18.32 0.70
C SER A 162 -0.66 -18.36 1.74
N PHE A 163 0.41 -17.59 1.51
CA PHE A 163 1.51 -17.43 2.46
C PHE A 163 1.06 -16.70 3.73
N MET A 164 0.26 -15.63 3.61
CA MET A 164 -0.25 -14.86 4.75
C MET A 164 -1.20 -15.70 5.61
N ASP A 165 -2.11 -16.46 4.99
CA ASP A 165 -3.00 -17.39 5.69
C ASP A 165 -2.19 -18.46 6.42
N LYS A 166 -1.31 -19.19 5.72
CA LYS A 166 -0.53 -20.29 6.29
C LYS A 166 0.35 -19.87 7.47
N HIS A 167 0.99 -18.72 7.41
CA HIS A 167 2.02 -18.34 8.38
C HIS A 167 1.55 -17.38 9.46
N TYR A 168 0.50 -16.59 9.19
CA TYR A 168 0.01 -15.57 10.10
C TYR A 168 -1.49 -15.68 10.40
N GLY A 169 -2.19 -16.68 9.86
CA GLY A 169 -3.63 -16.88 10.09
C GLY A 169 -4.49 -15.76 9.50
N LEU A 170 -3.94 -14.97 8.57
CA LEU A 170 -4.65 -13.85 7.96
C LEU A 170 -5.59 -14.37 6.88
N GLN A 171 -6.78 -14.72 7.33
CA GLN A 171 -7.87 -15.23 6.51
C GLN A 171 -8.76 -14.09 6.00
N THR A 172 -9.56 -14.38 4.98
CA THR A 172 -10.57 -13.45 4.43
C THR A 172 -10.02 -12.08 3.99
N PRO A 173 -9.16 -12.02 2.95
CA PRO A 173 -8.58 -10.77 2.48
C PRO A 173 -9.64 -9.77 2.01
N MET A 174 -9.52 -8.52 2.45
CA MET A 174 -10.38 -7.41 2.05
C MET A 174 -9.74 -6.62 0.91
N ARG A 175 -10.20 -6.87 -0.32
CA ARG A 175 -9.74 -6.16 -1.51
C ARG A 175 -10.31 -4.75 -1.56
N GLN A 176 -9.44 -3.77 -1.65
CA GLN A 176 -9.77 -2.35 -1.68
C GLN A 176 -9.82 -1.82 -3.11
N MET A 177 -10.50 -0.70 -3.34
CA MET A 177 -10.61 -0.08 -4.67
C MET A 177 -9.27 0.41 -5.24
N ASN A 178 -8.32 0.75 -4.37
CA ASN A 178 -6.96 1.15 -4.76
C ASN A 178 -6.04 -0.05 -5.09
N ASN A 179 -6.59 -1.27 -5.18
CA ASN A 179 -5.88 -2.54 -5.40
C ASN A 179 -5.04 -3.05 -4.22
N TYR A 180 -5.06 -2.37 -3.07
CA TYR A 180 -4.47 -2.91 -1.86
C TYR A 180 -5.38 -4.00 -1.26
N VAL A 181 -4.77 -4.87 -0.48
CA VAL A 181 -5.46 -5.83 0.37
C VAL A 181 -5.07 -5.56 1.81
N VAL A 182 -6.09 -5.51 2.66
CA VAL A 182 -5.97 -5.47 4.12
C VAL A 182 -6.75 -6.64 4.72
N PHE A 183 -6.64 -6.84 6.03
CA PHE A 183 -7.33 -7.92 6.75
C PHE A 183 -8.16 -7.35 7.91
N ASP A 184 -9.06 -8.15 8.45
CA ASP A 184 -9.76 -7.81 9.68
C ASP A 184 -8.75 -7.54 10.79
N GLY A 185 -9.00 -6.53 11.63
CA GLY A 185 -8.02 -6.08 12.63
C GLY A 185 -6.93 -5.15 12.09
N PHE A 186 -6.93 -4.80 10.80
CA PHE A 186 -6.05 -3.77 10.23
C PHE A 186 -6.38 -2.37 10.77
N PHE A 187 -7.67 -2.03 10.77
CA PHE A 187 -8.16 -0.69 11.10
C PHE A 187 -7.87 -0.33 12.56
N PRO A 188 -7.66 0.96 12.87
CA PRO A 188 -7.61 1.40 14.25
C PRO A 188 -8.93 1.06 14.94
N GLU A 189 -8.87 0.51 16.14
CA GLU A 189 -10.04 0.43 16.99
C GLU A 189 -10.53 1.86 17.17
N LEU A 190 -11.79 2.12 16.83
CA LEU A 190 -12.44 3.36 17.22
C LEU A 190 -12.25 3.45 18.74
N GLN A 191 -11.46 4.42 19.19
CA GLN A 191 -11.51 4.82 20.58
C GLN A 191 -12.93 5.34 20.80
N SER A 192 -13.85 4.44 21.17
CA SER A 192 -14.99 4.84 21.94
C SER A 192 -14.39 5.47 23.19
N ASP A 193 -14.53 6.78 23.34
CA ASP A 193 -14.20 7.50 24.57
C ASP A 193 -15.05 6.93 25.72
N VAL A 194 -14.65 5.78 26.26
CA VAL A 194 -15.21 5.20 27.48
C VAL A 194 -14.40 5.77 28.63
N ASN A 195 -14.53 7.07 28.83
CA ASN A 195 -14.26 7.73 30.11
C ASN A 195 -15.32 8.81 30.29
N GLY A 196 -16.47 8.38 30.80
CA GLY A 196 -17.46 9.27 31.39
C GLY A 196 -16.87 9.99 32.58
N VAL A 197 -16.24 11.14 32.32
CA VAL A 197 -16.13 12.22 33.29
C VAL A 197 -16.81 13.41 32.65
N ALA A 198 -18.01 13.72 33.16
CA ALA A 198 -18.75 14.91 32.80
C ALA A 198 -17.90 16.14 33.16
N MET A 199 -17.23 16.72 32.15
CA MET A 199 -16.81 18.12 32.19
C MET A 199 -17.90 18.93 31.50
N GLU A 200 -18.65 19.70 32.29
CA GLU A 200 -19.41 20.83 31.79
C GLU A 200 -18.45 21.77 31.07
N ASN A 201 -18.47 21.75 29.73
CA ASN A 201 -17.78 22.73 28.92
C ASN A 201 -18.80 23.73 28.39
N GLU A 202 -18.67 24.96 28.90
CA GLU A 202 -19.24 26.18 28.36
C GLU A 202 -19.16 26.22 26.84
N ILE A 203 -20.28 26.55 26.20
CA ILE A 203 -20.38 26.77 24.76
C ILE A 203 -19.60 28.06 24.42
N LYS A 204 -18.33 27.91 24.01
CA LYS A 204 -17.60 28.98 23.30
C LYS A 204 -17.83 28.81 21.80
N GLN A 205 -18.53 29.78 21.22
CA GLN A 205 -18.82 29.87 19.79
C GLN A 205 -17.52 29.88 18.96
N PRO A 206 -17.46 29.17 17.81
CA PRO A 206 -16.35 29.30 16.88
C PRO A 206 -16.44 30.64 16.13
N ALA A 207 -15.33 31.37 16.09
CA ALA A 207 -15.21 32.70 15.47
C ALA A 207 -15.17 32.69 13.92
N ASN A 208 -15.71 31.68 13.25
CA ASN A 208 -15.80 31.65 11.79
C ASN A 208 -17.18 31.16 11.35
N GLY A 209 -17.98 32.10 10.83
CA GLY A 209 -19.40 31.93 10.52
C GLY A 209 -19.70 31.06 9.29
N LEU A 210 -19.53 29.74 9.41
CA LEU A 210 -20.26 28.78 8.57
C LEU A 210 -21.58 28.42 9.24
N GLN A 211 -22.66 29.08 8.81
CA GLN A 211 -24.02 28.70 9.16
C GLN A 211 -24.44 27.46 8.35
N THR A 212 -24.93 26.44 9.05
CA THR A 212 -25.66 25.31 8.48
C THR A 212 -27.02 25.82 7.98
N TYR A 213 -27.23 25.87 6.66
CA TYR A 213 -28.49 26.36 6.08
C TYR A 213 -29.31 25.20 5.50
N THR A 214 -30.41 24.85 6.17
CA THR A 214 -31.39 23.84 5.73
C THR A 214 -32.61 24.44 5.03
N GLY A 215 -32.54 25.69 4.57
CA GLY A 215 -33.66 26.41 3.94
C GLY A 215 -33.55 26.53 2.41
N PRO A 216 -34.68 26.53 1.66
CA PRO A 216 -34.71 26.58 0.19
C PRO A 216 -34.34 27.95 -0.42
N LEU A 217 -34.19 28.99 0.41
CA LEU A 217 -33.87 30.35 -0.03
C LEU A 217 -32.44 30.76 0.35
N GLY A 218 -31.79 31.51 -0.55
CA GLY A 218 -30.51 32.15 -0.28
C GLY A 218 -30.64 33.32 0.68
N ARG A 219 -29.50 33.83 1.16
CA ARG A 219 -29.42 34.98 2.08
C ARG A 219 -30.10 36.27 1.58
N TYR A 220 -30.36 36.35 0.26
CA TYR A 220 -31.02 37.48 -0.40
C TYR A 220 -32.37 37.11 -1.01
N GLY A 221 -33.00 36.01 -0.57
CA GLY A 221 -34.32 35.58 -1.08
C GLY A 221 -34.34 35.05 -2.51
N ALA A 222 -33.17 34.92 -3.17
CA ALA A 222 -33.07 34.27 -4.46
C ALA A 222 -33.19 32.73 -4.31
N PRO A 223 -33.95 32.05 -5.19
CA PRO A 223 -33.96 30.59 -5.27
C PRO A 223 -32.55 30.08 -5.58
N ARG A 224 -32.08 29.08 -4.82
CA ARG A 224 -30.76 28.48 -5.07
C ARG A 224 -30.83 27.52 -6.26
N PRO A 225 -29.84 27.52 -7.17
CA PRO A 225 -29.75 26.49 -8.20
C PRO A 225 -29.55 25.11 -7.54
N PRO A 226 -30.18 24.04 -8.05
CA PRO A 226 -30.05 22.71 -7.46
C PRO A 226 -28.59 22.26 -7.49
N CYS A 227 -28.09 21.83 -6.33
CA CYS A 227 -26.76 21.26 -6.20
C CYS A 227 -26.73 19.87 -6.83
N SER A 228 -25.88 19.66 -7.84
CA SER A 228 -25.72 18.40 -8.60
C SER A 228 -25.53 17.14 -7.73
N MET A 229 -24.92 17.27 -6.55
CA MET A 229 -24.69 16.14 -5.63
C MET A 229 -25.97 15.61 -4.94
N GLY A 230 -27.03 16.42 -4.81
CA GLY A 230 -28.26 16.01 -4.12
C GLY A 230 -29.21 15.14 -4.95
N GLN A 231 -29.01 15.08 -6.28
CA GLN A 231 -29.90 14.35 -7.20
C GLN A 231 -29.51 12.88 -7.41
N ILE A 232 -28.39 12.42 -6.86
CA ILE A 232 -27.96 11.02 -6.99
C ILE A 232 -28.64 10.11 -5.96
N ILE A 233 -29.12 10.66 -4.83
CA ILE A 233 -29.61 9.87 -3.69
C ILE A 233 -31.12 9.55 -3.77
N HIS A 234 -31.87 10.19 -4.68
CA HIS A 234 -33.29 9.87 -4.91
C HIS A 234 -33.51 9.45 -6.36
N ASN A 235 -33.18 8.19 -6.69
CA ASN A 235 -33.70 7.54 -7.90
C ASN A 235 -35.15 7.13 -7.67
N GLN A 236 -36.06 8.10 -7.61
CA GLN A 236 -37.50 7.85 -7.77
C GLN A 236 -37.88 8.22 -9.20
N THR A 237 -38.10 7.17 -10.00
CA THR A 237 -38.84 7.20 -11.25
C THR A 237 -40.17 7.92 -11.05
N SER A 238 -40.29 9.14 -11.57
CA SER A 238 -41.57 9.76 -11.89
C SER A 238 -41.71 9.79 -13.41
N ILE A 239 -42.39 8.79 -13.94
CA ILE A 239 -43.07 8.83 -15.23
C ILE A 239 -43.94 10.08 -15.21
N GLN A 240 -43.67 11.05 -16.09
CA GLN A 240 -44.62 12.11 -16.41
C GLN A 240 -45.06 11.96 -17.85
N SER A 241 -46.35 11.69 -17.96
CA SER A 241 -47.22 11.74 -19.13
C SER A 241 -47.13 13.08 -19.84
N ASN A 242 -46.69 13.07 -21.10
CA ASN A 242 -46.96 14.18 -22.02
C ASN A 242 -48.40 14.02 -22.54
N GLU A 243 -49.33 14.77 -21.97
CA GLU A 243 -50.58 15.14 -22.64
C GLU A 243 -50.26 16.14 -23.75
N SER A 244 -50.30 15.67 -25.00
CA SER A 244 -50.33 16.54 -26.17
C SER A 244 -51.77 16.99 -26.43
N ALA A 245 -52.07 18.26 -26.14
CA ALA A 245 -53.27 18.93 -26.59
C ALA A 245 -53.23 19.12 -28.11
N GLY A 246 -53.87 18.22 -28.85
CA GLY A 246 -54.19 18.40 -30.26
C GLY A 246 -55.56 19.07 -30.43
N PRO A 247 -55.71 20.12 -31.25
CA PRO A 247 -57.01 20.67 -31.57
C PRO A 247 -57.79 19.74 -32.50
N GLN A 248 -59.02 19.43 -32.10
CA GLN A 248 -59.98 18.62 -32.84
C GLN A 248 -60.83 19.49 -33.79
N ILE A 249 -60.94 19.00 -35.04
CA ILE A 249 -62.11 18.98 -35.94
C ILE A 249 -62.41 20.24 -36.78
N ALA A 250 -62.40 20.05 -38.10
CA ALA A 250 -63.52 20.42 -38.96
C ALA A 250 -63.59 19.52 -40.20
N SER A 251 -64.73 18.87 -40.33
CA SER A 251 -65.18 17.97 -41.37
C SER A 251 -65.69 18.73 -42.60
N GLN A 252 -65.31 18.29 -43.80
CA GLN A 252 -66.16 17.97 -44.97
C GLN A 252 -65.28 17.66 -46.18
#